data_AF-A0A3Q8WBV7-F1
#
_entry.id   AF-A0A3Q8WBV7-F1
#
_cell.length_a   1.000
_cell.length_b   1.000
_cell.length_c   1.000
_cell.angle_alpha   90.00
_cell.angle_beta   90.00
_cell.angle_gamma   90.00
#
_symmetry.space_group_name_H-M   'P 1'
#
loop_
_entity.id
_entity.type
_entity.pdbx_description
1 polymer ?
#
loop_
_entity_poly.entity_id
_entity_poly.type
_entity_poly.pdbx_seq_one_letter_code
_entity_poly.pdbx_strand_id
1 'polypeptide(L)' 'MYEKLLALLDEMGIDIAQATPQTTFRDLEMDSLSLTELAVNISDDTGVFADGEVRDMTLAQAAQRLMQAAEPQQA' A
#
# COMPACT_ATOMS: atom_id res chain seq x y z
N MET A 1 -6.30 9.08 0.64
CA MET A 1 -5.27 8.08 0.29
C MET A 1 -5.60 6.70 0.81
N TYR A 2 -6.07 6.56 2.06
CA TYR A 2 -6.47 5.26 2.60
C TYR A 2 -7.54 4.54 1.77
N GLU A 3 -8.62 5.22 1.39
CA GLU A 3 -9.66 4.64 0.52
C GLU A 3 -9.14 4.24 -0.87
N LYS A 4 -8.19 5.01 -1.43
CA LYS A 4 -7.55 4.66 -2.71
C LYS A 4 -6.69 3.42 -2.60
N LEU A 5 -5.94 3.28 -1.48
CA LEU A 5 -5.18 2.08 -1.19
C LEU A 5 -6.11 0.86 -1.07
N LEU A 6 -7.25 1.00 -0.37
CA LEU A 6 -8.24 -0.09 -0.29
C LEU A 6 -8.81 -0.46 -1.65
N ALA A 7 -9.19 0.52 -2.49
CA ALA A 7 -9.68 0.26 -3.83
C ALA A 7 -8.66 -0.49 -4.70
N LEU A 8 -7.38 -0.11 -4.64
CA LEU A 8 -6.30 -0.81 -5.35
C LEU A 8 -6.14 -2.25 -4.86
N LEU A 9 -6.21 -2.48 -3.54
CA LEU A 9 -6.12 -3.82 -2.97
C LEU A 9 -7.30 -4.70 -3.40
N ASP A 10 -8.53 -4.15 -3.42
CA ASP A 10 -9.73 -4.84 -3.90
C ASP A 10 -9.64 -5.17 -5.41
N GLU A 11 -9.15 -4.23 -6.22
CA GLU A 11 -8.90 -4.45 -7.66
C GLU A 11 -7.86 -5.54 -7.93
N MET A 12 -6.88 -5.69 -7.03
CA MET A 12 -5.89 -6.76 -7.07
C MET A 12 -6.43 -8.11 -6.54
N GLY A 13 -7.67 -8.14 -6.04
CA GLY A 13 -8.30 -9.34 -5.49
C GLY A 13 -7.88 -9.68 -4.06
N ILE A 14 -7.32 -8.73 -3.32
CA ILE A 14 -7.00 -8.89 -1.90
C ILE A 14 -8.28 -8.73 -1.06
N ASP A 15 -8.55 -9.68 -0.16
CA ASP A 15 -9.71 -9.61 0.73
C ASP A 15 -9.52 -8.49 1.77
N ILE A 16 -10.18 -7.36 1.52
CA ILE A 16 -10.18 -6.20 2.42
C ILE A 16 -11.46 -6.10 3.27
N ALA A 17 -12.35 -7.10 3.26
CA ALA A 17 -13.66 -7.01 3.92
C ALA A 17 -13.57 -6.79 5.44
N GLN A 18 -12.49 -7.26 6.06
CA GLN A 18 -12.19 -7.07 7.48
C GLN A 18 -10.97 -6.17 7.71
N ALA A 19 -10.48 -5.50 6.67
CA ALA A 19 -9.31 -4.64 6.77
C ALA A 19 -9.62 -3.42 7.64
N THR A 20 -8.75 -3.20 8.62
CA THR A 20 -8.78 -2.02 9.49
C THR A 20 -7.53 -1.17 9.25
N PRO A 21 -7.51 0.08 9.72
CA PRO A 21 -6.32 0.92 9.60
C PRO A 21 -5.07 0.32 10.27
N GLN A 22 -5.24 -0.58 11.26
CA GLN A 22 -4.15 -1.27 11.96
C GLN A 22 -3.76 -2.60 11.33
N THR A 23 -4.54 -3.10 10.36
CA THR A 23 -4.22 -4.32 9.62
C THR A 23 -2.92 -4.11 8.85
N THR A 24 -2.02 -5.09 8.88
CA THR A 24 -0.77 -5.07 8.14
C THR A 24 -0.89 -5.80 6.80
N PHE A 25 0.05 -5.57 5.88
CA PHE A 25 0.09 -6.34 4.63
C PHE A 25 0.36 -7.83 4.86
N ARG A 26 1.03 -8.19 5.96
CA ARG A 26 1.18 -9.57 6.42
C ARG A 26 -0.16 -10.18 6.82
N ASP A 27 -1.01 -9.44 7.52
CA ASP A 27 -2.33 -9.91 7.93
C ASP A 27 -3.27 -10.12 6.73
N LEU A 28 -3.06 -9.35 5.65
CA LEU A 28 -3.72 -9.54 4.35
C LEU A 28 -3.11 -10.67 3.51
N GLU A 29 -2.17 -11.43 4.08
CA GLU A 29 -1.45 -12.53 3.44
C GLU A 29 -0.77 -12.16 2.10
N MET A 30 -0.41 -10.87 1.93
CA MET A 30 0.23 -10.42 0.70
C MET A 30 1.63 -11.02 0.59
N ASP A 31 1.89 -11.64 -0.57
CA ASP A 31 3.19 -12.17 -0.91
C ASP A 31 4.09 -11.08 -1.53
N SER A 32 5.35 -11.42 -1.78
CA SER A 32 6.32 -10.48 -2.38
C SER A 32 5.93 -10.03 -3.78
N LEU A 33 5.21 -10.85 -4.54
CA LEU A 33 4.75 -10.52 -5.88
C LEU A 33 3.59 -9.51 -5.80
N SER A 34 2.58 -9.76 -4.97
CA SER A 34 1.48 -8.82 -4.73
C SER A 34 1.98 -7.49 -4.20
N LEU A 35 2.99 -7.47 -3.33
CA LEU A 35 3.59 -6.21 -2.86
C LEU A 35 4.33 -5.47 -3.98
N THR A 36 4.99 -6.20 -4.88
CA THR A 36 5.65 -5.63 -6.05
C THR A 36 4.62 -5.06 -7.03
N GLU A 37 3.52 -5.78 -7.29
CA GLU A 37 2.41 -5.31 -8.13
C GLU A 37 1.73 -4.09 -7.52
N LEU A 38 1.52 -4.07 -6.20
CA LEU A 38 1.01 -2.91 -5.48
C LEU A 38 1.94 -1.71 -5.66
N ALA A 39 3.26 -1.93 -5.52
CA ALA A 39 4.26 -0.90 -5.77
C ALA A 39 4.11 -0.33 -7.18
N VAL A 40 4.00 -1.19 -8.21
CA VAL A 40 3.82 -0.79 -9.61
C VAL A 40 2.50 -0.05 -9.85
N ASN A 41 1.38 -0.53 -9.29
CA ASN A 41 0.06 0.11 -9.45
C ASN A 41 -0.01 1.49 -8.79
N ILE A 42 0.76 1.70 -7.73
CA ILE A 42 0.92 2.98 -7.05
C ILE A 42 1.91 3.89 -7.79
N SER A 43 2.84 3.29 -8.54
CA SER A 43 4.03 3.92 -9.09
C SER A 43 4.01 3.92 -10.62
N ASP A 44 3.64 5.05 -11.20
CA ASP A 44 4.45 5.53 -12.33
C ASP A 44 5.76 6.20 -11.84
N ASP A 45 5.93 6.47 -10.53
CA ASP A 45 7.15 7.16 -10.01
C ASP A 45 7.47 7.00 -8.49
N THR A 46 7.01 5.97 -7.79
CA THR A 46 7.25 5.86 -6.33
C THR A 46 7.67 4.46 -5.88
N GLY A 47 8.99 4.26 -5.72
CA GLY A 47 9.61 3.06 -5.13
C GLY A 47 9.34 2.84 -3.63
N VAL A 48 8.19 3.30 -3.13
CA VAL A 48 7.82 3.37 -1.71
C VAL A 48 7.56 1.98 -1.10
N PHE A 49 7.24 0.99 -1.93
CA PHE A 49 6.81 -0.36 -1.48
C PHE A 49 7.76 -1.50 -1.88
N ALA A 50 8.97 -1.20 -2.36
CA ALA A 50 9.93 -2.23 -2.83
C ALA A 50 10.76 -2.88 -1.70
N ASP A 51 10.60 -2.47 -0.43
CA ASP A 51 11.45 -2.93 0.67
C ASP A 51 10.75 -3.96 1.58
N GLY A 52 11.54 -4.86 2.18
CA GLY A 52 11.04 -5.98 3.00
C GLY A 52 10.27 -5.56 4.26
N GLU A 53 10.49 -4.34 4.74
CA GLU A 53 9.82 -3.76 5.92
C GLU A 53 8.34 -3.42 5.68
N VAL A 54 7.87 -3.47 4.42
CA VAL A 54 6.48 -3.16 4.08
C VAL A 54 5.51 -4.19 4.67
N ARG A 55 5.91 -5.46 4.82
CA ARG A 55 4.98 -6.53 5.28
C ARG A 55 4.37 -6.24 6.65
N ASP A 56 5.14 -5.63 7.53
CA ASP A 56 4.73 -5.32 8.90
C ASP A 56 4.13 -3.90 9.03
N MET A 57 4.05 -3.16 7.92
CA MET A 57 3.44 -1.84 7.88
C MET A 57 1.93 -1.95 7.88
N THR A 58 1.28 -1.10 8.69
CA THR A 58 -0.18 -0.98 8.71
C THR A 58 -0.69 -0.25 7.46
N LEU A 59 -1.94 -0.54 7.07
CA LEU A 59 -2.60 0.15 5.97
C LEU A 59 -2.69 1.67 6.19
N ALA A 60 -2.85 2.12 7.45
CA ALA A 60 -2.82 3.54 7.78
C ALA A 60 -1.45 4.18 7.48
N GLN A 61 -0.36 3.52 7.87
CA GLN A 61 1.00 4.00 7.61
C GLN A 61 1.30 4.02 6.11
N ALA A 62 0.88 2.99 5.37
CA ALA A 62 1.03 2.93 3.92
C ALA A 62 0.29 4.09 3.23
N ALA A 63 -0.96 4.33 3.62
CA ALA A 63 -1.75 5.44 3.11
C ALA A 63 -1.15 6.81 3.43
N GLN A 64 -0.48 6.95 4.57
CA GLN A 64 0.24 8.17 4.94
C GLN A 64 1.49 8.37 4.08
N ARG A 65 2.29 7.32 3.85
CA ARG A 65 3.44 7.39 2.94
C ARG A 65 3.04 7.76 1.52
N LEU A 66 1.94 7.18 1.04
CA LEU A 66 1.33 7.52 -0.25
C LEU A 66 0.92 8.98 -0.33
N MET A 67 0.33 9.51 0.74
CA MET A 67 -0.06 10.92 0.80
C MET A 67 1.16 11.83 0.71
N GLN A 68 2.22 11.53 1.45
CA GLN A 68 3.47 12.29 1.42
C GLN A 68 4.20 12.21 0.07
N ALA A 69 4.11 11.07 -0.62
CA ALA A 69 4.72 10.90 -1.94
C ALA A 69 3.91 11.57 -3.05
N ALA A 70 2.58 11.68 -2.88
CA ALA A 70 1.69 12.35 -3.83
C ALA A 70 1.69 13.88 -3.69
N GLU A 71 2.20 14.43 -2.58
CA GLU A 71 2.51 15.85 -2.47
C GLU A 71 3.86 16.10 -3.16
N PRO A 72 3.89 16.73 -4.36
CA PRO A 72 5.15 17.10 -4.95
C PRO A 72 5.83 18.08 -3.99
N GLN A 73 7.09 17.82 -3.65
CA GLN A 73 7.93 18.81 -3.01
C GLN A 73 7.92 20.07 -3.88
N GLN A 74 7.11 21.06 -3.49
CA GLN A 74 7.22 22.41 -4.02
C GLN A 74 8.49 23.00 -3.40
N ALA A 75 9.59 22.93 -4.14
CA ALA A 75 10.81 23.70 -3.91
C ALA A 75 11.37 24.16 -5.26
#